data_AF-A0AAD5JK10-F1
#
_entry.id   AF-A0AAD5JK10-F1
#
_cell.length_a   1.000
_cell.length_b   1.000
_cell.length_c   1.000
_cell.angle_alpha   90.00
_cell.angle_beta   90.00
_cell.angle_gamma   90.00
#
_symmetry.space_group_name_H-M   'P 1'
#
loop_
_entity.id
_entity.type
_entity.pdbx_description
1 polymer ?
#
loop_
_entity_poly.entity_id
_entity_poly.type
_entity_poly.pdbx_seq_one_letter_code
_entity_poly.pdbx_strand_id
1 'polypeptide(L)'
;LQRLRQELEQANAQIGALEETNRKLRQQITNMEQNKQPEIDHEFPPLMGVTQTTKHTNSQASQWAHPLRNRLKKAPVSPETQQRRIAAAARAFQLPSETHGFQYIYVPSRTRQPTGQIHSNLRRFGVDNSRVLDIQYPSRQTIGLLVHNDYVSTLTEKLKSININTINFDPLDPKNINDPKLKDVPTEQKQQLAKELHYKRAQRSIQFIRAPIKFAVARAFHTYGWITLDGLKTVLATKK
;
A
#
# COMPACT_ATOMS: atom_id res chain seq x y z
N LEU A 1 -15.83 44.20 25.26
CA LEU A 1 -15.16 45.06 24.25
C LEU A 1 -13.66 45.24 24.52
N GLN A 2 -13.22 45.61 25.73
CA GLN A 2 -11.78 45.78 26.04
C GLN A 2 -10.96 44.48 25.87
N ARG A 3 -11.46 43.34 26.36
CA ARG A 3 -10.78 42.03 26.23
C ARG A 3 -10.54 41.61 24.78
N LEU A 4 -11.52 41.83 23.90
CA LEU A 4 -11.40 41.56 22.46
C LEU A 4 -10.37 42.46 21.76
N ARG A 5 -10.23 43.73 22.19
CA ARG A 5 -9.21 44.63 21.64
C ARG A 5 -7.81 44.19 22.04
N GLN A 6 -7.64 43.79 23.30
CA GLN A 6 -6.36 43.29 23.80
C GLN A 6 -5.94 41.98 23.10
N GLU A 7 -6.90 41.10 22.80
CA GLU A 7 -6.66 39.85 22.08
C GLU A 7 -6.28 40.09 20.61
N LEU A 8 -6.91 41.06 19.93
CA LEU A 8 -6.53 41.47 18.57
C LEU A 8 -5.13 42.09 18.52
N GLU A 9 -4.77 42.89 19.52
CA GLU A 9 -3.45 43.52 19.61
C GLU A 9 -2.35 42.48 19.86
N GLN A 10 -2.62 41.49 20.72
CA GLN A 10 -1.73 40.34 20.93
C GLN A 10 -1.58 39.48 19.68
N ALA A 11 -2.66 39.21 18.97
CA ALA A 11 -2.62 38.44 17.72
C ALA A 11 -1.80 39.16 16.64
N ASN A 12 -1.99 40.47 16.48
CA ASN A 12 -1.23 41.27 15.52
C ASN A 12 0.27 41.33 15.88
N ALA A 13 0.61 41.43 17.17
CA ALA A 13 1.99 41.38 17.62
C ALA A 13 2.65 40.00 17.34
N GLN A 14 1.92 38.91 17.53
CA GLN A 14 2.41 37.56 17.20
C GLN A 14 2.61 37.37 15.70
N ILE A 15 1.72 37.90 14.86
CA ILE A 15 1.86 37.87 13.40
C ILE A 15 3.15 38.60 12.98
N GLY A 16 3.41 39.79 13.51
CA GLY A 16 4.64 40.54 13.22
C GLY A 16 5.91 39.75 13.58
N ALA A 17 5.93 39.12 14.77
CA ALA A 17 7.07 38.30 15.18
C ALA A 17 7.28 37.06 14.28
N LEU A 18 6.18 36.43 13.83
CA LEU A 18 6.22 35.29 12.91
C LEU A 18 6.68 35.70 11.51
N GLU A 19 6.33 36.89 11.04
CA GLU A 19 6.80 37.42 9.76
C GLU A 19 8.29 37.74 9.80
N GLU A 20 8.79 38.32 10.88
CA GLU A 20 10.22 38.59 11.06
C GLU A 20 11.06 37.30 11.11
N THR A 21 10.59 36.28 11.82
CA THR A 21 11.28 34.98 11.88
C THR A 21 11.31 34.30 10.52
N ASN A 22 10.19 34.32 9.78
CA ASN A 22 10.14 33.81 8.41
C ASN A 22 11.06 34.60 7.46
N ARG A 23 11.16 35.92 7.62
CA ARG A 23 12.07 36.75 6.81
C ARG A 23 13.53 36.39 7.06
N LYS A 24 13.92 36.17 8.32
CA LYS A 24 15.27 35.71 8.70
C LYS A 24 15.58 34.32 8.13
N LEU A 25 14.64 33.37 8.22
CA LEU A 25 14.82 32.03 7.64
C LEU A 25 14.99 32.08 6.13
N ARG A 26 14.19 32.89 5.43
CA ARG A 26 14.33 33.09 3.98
C ARG A 26 15.70 33.67 3.61
N GLN A 27 16.18 34.67 4.36
CA GLN A 27 17.52 35.23 4.17
C GLN A 27 18.63 34.18 4.41
N GLN A 28 18.48 33.31 5.41
CA GLN A 28 19.43 32.20 5.63
C GLN A 28 19.46 31.21 4.46
N ILE A 29 18.29 30.85 3.90
CA ILE A 29 18.22 29.97 2.74
C ILE A 29 18.88 30.63 1.52
N THR A 30 18.61 31.91 1.27
CA THR A 30 19.24 32.65 0.17
C THR A 30 20.76 32.75 0.33
N ASN A 31 21.26 32.95 1.56
CA ASN A 31 22.70 32.98 1.83
C ASN A 31 23.35 31.59 1.67
N MET A 32 22.63 30.50 1.98
CA MET A 32 23.09 29.13 1.71
C MET A 32 23.13 28.81 0.21
N GLU A 33 22.19 29.34 -0.58
CA GLU A 33 22.17 29.15 -2.03
C GLU A 33 23.24 30.00 -2.75
N GLN A 34 23.61 31.16 -2.21
CA GLN A 34 24.67 32.02 -2.76
C GLN A 34 26.10 31.53 -2.46
N ASN A 35 26.31 30.70 -1.43
CA ASN A 35 27.63 30.08 -1.15
C ASN A 35 27.92 28.82 -2.00
N LYS A 36 27.13 28.60 -3.05
CA LYS A 36 27.37 27.57 -4.05
C LYS A 36 27.72 28.24 -5.37
N GLN A 37 28.97 28.68 -5.51
CA GLN A 37 29.49 29.06 -6.82
C GLN A 37 29.65 27.82 -7.72
N PRO A 38 29.50 27.99 -9.05
CA PRO A 38 29.62 26.93 -10.04
C PRO A 38 31.08 26.76 -10.46
N GLU A 39 31.59 25.54 -10.56
CA GLU A 39 32.82 25.28 -11.32
C GLU A 39 32.59 24.10 -12.27
N ILE A 40 32.73 24.43 -13.56
CA ILE A 40 32.89 23.54 -14.70
C ILE A 40 34.40 23.43 -14.94
N ASP A 41 34.88 22.19 -15.13
CA ASP A 41 36.13 21.74 -15.76
C ASP A 41 37.48 22.35 -15.31
N HIS A 42 38.38 21.51 -14.76
CA HIS A 42 39.75 21.25 -15.26
C HIS A 42 40.49 20.17 -14.42
N GLU A 43 41.10 19.25 -15.17
CA GLU A 43 42.23 18.34 -14.91
C GLU A 43 42.69 18.04 -13.45
N PHE A 44 42.62 16.76 -13.08
CA PHE A 44 43.41 16.21 -11.96
C PHE A 44 44.87 15.97 -12.40
N PRO A 45 45.87 16.26 -11.54
CA PRO A 45 47.29 16.24 -11.89
C PRO A 45 47.92 14.83 -11.82
N PRO A 46 49.04 14.58 -12.53
CA PRO A 46 49.70 13.28 -12.56
C PRO A 46 50.58 13.08 -11.31
N LEU A 47 50.40 11.96 -10.62
CA LEU A 47 51.35 11.51 -9.59
C LEU A 47 52.37 10.56 -10.23
N MET A 48 53.62 10.98 -10.14
CA MET A 48 54.82 10.35 -10.67
C MET A 48 55.04 8.92 -10.16
N GLY A 49 55.65 8.12 -11.02
CA GLY A 49 55.93 6.71 -10.78
C GLY A 49 57.02 6.44 -9.75
N VAL A 50 56.90 5.26 -9.12
CA VAL A 50 58.03 4.54 -8.54
C VAL A 50 57.92 3.10 -9.02
N THR A 51 58.81 2.74 -9.94
CA THR A 51 59.15 1.36 -10.27
C THR A 51 59.85 0.73 -9.07
N GLN A 52 59.31 -0.35 -8.50
CA GLN A 52 60.15 -1.38 -7.90
C GLN A 52 59.60 -2.76 -8.26
N THR A 53 60.44 -3.46 -9.02
CA THR A 53 60.37 -4.86 -9.37
C THR A 53 60.66 -5.72 -8.14
N THR A 54 59.86 -6.74 -7.89
CA THR A 54 60.37 -8.04 -7.41
C THR A 54 59.39 -9.14 -7.81
N LYS A 55 59.96 -10.18 -8.40
CA LYS A 55 59.32 -11.38 -8.93
C LYS A 55 58.77 -12.20 -7.75
N HIS A 56 57.74 -13.03 -7.99
CA HIS A 56 57.74 -14.49 -7.75
C HIS A 56 56.30 -15.06 -7.80
N THR A 57 56.20 -16.21 -8.48
CA THR A 57 55.14 -17.25 -8.47
C THR A 57 53.75 -16.97 -9.06
N ASN A 58 53.65 -17.24 -10.36
CA ASN A 58 52.71 -18.16 -11.01
C ASN A 58 51.41 -18.56 -10.25
N SER A 59 50.26 -18.08 -10.72
CA SER A 59 49.03 -18.86 -10.87
C SER A 59 48.07 -18.14 -11.82
N GLN A 60 47.64 -18.85 -12.86
CA GLN A 60 46.76 -18.38 -13.94
C GLN A 60 45.49 -17.70 -13.42
N ALA A 61 45.38 -16.39 -13.65
CA ALA A 61 44.11 -15.67 -13.60
C ALA A 61 43.46 -15.70 -14.99
N SER A 62 42.27 -16.30 -15.06
CA SER A 62 41.47 -16.46 -16.27
C SER A 62 41.10 -15.13 -16.93
N GLN A 63 41.16 -15.14 -18.27
CA GLN A 63 40.98 -14.03 -19.20
C GLN A 63 39.51 -13.54 -19.37
N TRP A 64 38.70 -13.47 -18.28
CA TRP A 64 37.26 -13.16 -18.39
C TRP A 64 36.71 -12.18 -17.33
N ALA A 65 37.49 -11.16 -16.93
CA ALA A 65 36.99 -10.14 -16.01
C ALA A 65 37.16 -8.73 -16.58
N HIS A 66 36.47 -8.42 -17.68
CA HIS A 66 36.06 -7.04 -17.92
C HIS A 66 34.74 -6.80 -17.15
N PRO A 67 34.68 -5.88 -16.17
CA PRO A 67 33.40 -5.44 -15.65
C PRO A 67 32.74 -4.59 -16.74
N LEU A 68 31.86 -5.18 -17.56
CA LEU A 68 30.85 -4.41 -18.26
C LEU A 68 30.03 -3.68 -17.19
N ARG A 69 30.38 -2.42 -16.92
CA ARG A 69 29.46 -1.42 -16.38
C ARG A 69 28.38 -1.17 -17.42
N ASN A 70 27.52 -2.16 -17.64
CA ASN A 70 26.28 -1.97 -18.37
C ASN A 70 25.37 -1.11 -17.49
N ARG A 71 25.41 0.20 -17.71
CA ARG A 71 24.27 1.07 -17.45
C ARG A 71 23.13 0.58 -18.34
N LEU A 72 22.37 -0.41 -17.88
CA LEU A 72 21.09 -0.78 -18.47
C LEU A 72 20.24 0.48 -18.49
N LYS A 73 20.10 1.10 -19.67
CA LYS A 73 19.15 2.19 -19.91
C LYS A 73 17.78 1.61 -19.55
N LYS A 74 17.18 2.06 -18.45
CA LYS A 74 15.85 1.61 -18.03
C LYS A 74 14.90 1.83 -19.20
N ALA A 75 14.21 0.78 -19.62
CA ALA A 75 13.22 0.87 -20.70
C ALA A 75 12.19 1.97 -20.38
N PRO A 76 11.71 2.72 -21.39
CA PRO A 76 10.70 3.75 -21.18
C PRO A 76 9.45 3.14 -20.54
N VAL A 77 8.94 3.81 -19.50
CA VAL A 77 7.74 3.39 -18.78
C VAL A 77 6.52 3.57 -19.70
N SER A 78 5.62 2.58 -19.74
CA SER A 78 4.41 2.70 -20.57
C SER A 78 3.52 3.87 -20.12
N PRO A 79 2.80 4.55 -21.05
CA PRO A 79 1.91 5.66 -20.71
C PRO A 79 0.90 5.31 -19.61
N GLU A 80 0.32 4.09 -19.66
CA GLU A 80 -0.59 3.61 -18.61
C GLU A 80 0.06 3.53 -17.24
N THR A 81 1.30 3.04 -17.18
CA THR A 81 2.04 2.92 -15.92
C THR A 81 2.37 4.30 -15.36
N GLN A 82 2.72 5.25 -16.22
CA GLN A 82 2.93 6.64 -15.83
C GLN A 82 1.64 7.27 -15.28
N GLN A 83 0.50 7.07 -15.95
CA GLN A 83 -0.78 7.57 -15.48
C GLN A 83 -1.18 6.98 -14.11
N ARG A 84 -0.97 5.67 -13.90
CA ARG A 84 -1.20 5.02 -12.60
C ARG A 84 -0.31 5.61 -11.50
N ARG A 85 0.95 5.94 -11.80
CA ARG A 85 1.89 6.57 -10.85
C ARG A 85 1.47 7.99 -10.50
N ILE A 86 1.06 8.79 -11.49
CA ILE A 86 0.53 10.14 -11.29
C ILE A 86 -0.72 10.09 -10.42
N ALA A 87 -1.68 9.22 -10.75
CA ALA A 87 -2.89 9.04 -9.95
C ALA A 87 -2.60 8.56 -8.52
N ALA A 88 -1.57 7.75 -8.30
CA ALA A 88 -1.15 7.34 -6.96
C ALA A 88 -0.50 8.49 -6.18
N ALA A 89 0.35 9.29 -6.81
CA ALA A 89 0.95 10.47 -6.19
C ALA A 89 -0.10 11.54 -5.87
N ALA A 90 -1.07 11.77 -6.76
CA ALA A 90 -2.16 12.72 -6.54
C ALA A 90 -2.96 12.41 -5.27
N ARG A 91 -3.15 11.13 -4.91
CA ARG A 91 -3.83 10.74 -3.67
C ARG A 91 -3.13 11.22 -2.40
N ALA A 92 -1.81 11.44 -2.43
CA ALA A 92 -1.10 11.99 -1.28
C ALA A 92 -1.48 13.45 -0.98
N PHE A 93 -2.05 14.15 -1.97
CA PHE A 93 -2.48 15.55 -1.88
C PHE A 93 -4.00 15.70 -1.87
N GLN A 94 -4.75 14.61 -2.02
CA GLN A 94 -6.20 14.61 -1.90
C GLN A 94 -6.58 14.50 -0.42
N LEU A 95 -7.67 15.17 -0.05
CA LEU A 95 -8.24 15.00 1.26
C LEU A 95 -8.55 13.50 1.49
N PRO A 96 -8.23 12.96 2.67
CA PRO A 96 -8.62 11.61 3.02
C PRO A 96 -10.14 11.46 2.85
N SER A 97 -10.58 10.45 2.09
CA SER A 97 -12.01 10.13 1.92
C SER A 97 -12.72 10.04 3.26
N GLU A 98 -13.93 10.57 3.38
CA GLU A 98 -14.73 10.46 4.61
C GLU A 98 -14.96 8.99 5.00
N THR A 99 -15.01 8.11 4.00
CA THR A 99 -15.16 6.65 4.17
C THR A 99 -13.81 5.94 4.25
N HIS A 100 -12.96 6.30 5.22
CA HIS A 100 -11.73 5.55 5.50
C HIS A 100 -12.06 4.14 5.99
N GLY A 101 -12.09 3.18 5.06
CA GLY A 101 -12.52 1.83 5.37
C GLY A 101 -12.21 0.82 4.27
N PHE A 102 -12.50 -0.42 4.62
CA PHE A 102 -12.32 -1.57 3.75
C PHE A 102 -13.59 -2.39 3.73
N GLN A 103 -13.95 -2.89 2.56
CA GLN A 103 -15.14 -3.70 2.35
C GLN A 103 -14.80 -4.93 1.52
N TYR A 104 -15.46 -6.04 1.85
CA TYR A 104 -15.49 -7.20 0.99
C TYR A 104 -16.60 -7.05 -0.05
N ILE A 105 -16.21 -7.11 -1.34
CA ILE A 105 -17.15 -7.25 -2.44
C ILE A 105 -17.27 -8.74 -2.77
N TYR A 106 -18.49 -9.25 -2.78
CA TYR A 106 -18.75 -10.64 -3.11
C TYR A 106 -19.16 -10.80 -4.56
N VAL A 107 -18.53 -11.76 -5.23
CA VAL A 107 -18.71 -12.07 -6.64
C VAL A 107 -19.04 -13.55 -6.77
N PRO A 108 -20.02 -13.93 -7.62
CA PRO A 108 -20.31 -15.34 -7.86
C PRO A 108 -19.14 -16.03 -8.56
N SER A 109 -18.90 -17.28 -8.19
CA SER A 109 -17.94 -18.15 -8.85
C SER A 109 -18.54 -19.51 -9.11
N ARG A 110 -18.29 -20.07 -10.30
CA ARG A 110 -18.73 -21.43 -10.63
C ARG A 110 -17.89 -22.48 -9.91
N THR A 111 -16.59 -22.24 -9.83
CA THR A 111 -15.62 -23.16 -9.23
C THR A 111 -14.58 -22.39 -8.43
N ARG A 112 -13.96 -23.07 -7.47
CA ARG A 112 -12.84 -22.49 -6.73
C ARG A 112 -11.61 -22.49 -7.65
N GLN A 113 -11.08 -21.30 -7.94
CA GLN A 113 -9.86 -21.15 -8.71
C GLN A 113 -8.67 -20.84 -7.78
N PRO A 114 -7.43 -21.20 -8.16
CA PRO A 114 -6.25 -20.74 -7.43
C PRO A 114 -6.17 -19.21 -7.41
N THR A 115 -5.69 -18.62 -6.31
CA THR A 115 -5.62 -17.17 -6.13
C THR A 115 -4.84 -16.47 -7.26
N GLY A 116 -3.76 -17.08 -7.76
CA GLY A 116 -3.00 -16.56 -8.90
C GLY A 116 -3.81 -16.50 -10.21
N GLN A 117 -4.73 -17.44 -10.42
CA GLN A 117 -5.63 -17.42 -11.56
C GLN A 117 -6.68 -16.32 -11.42
N ILE A 118 -7.22 -16.10 -10.22
CA ILE A 118 -8.13 -14.96 -9.96
C ILE A 118 -7.43 -13.64 -10.23
N HIS A 119 -6.21 -13.43 -9.73
CA HIS A 119 -5.43 -12.23 -10.04
C HIS A 119 -5.19 -12.06 -11.55
N SER A 120 -4.93 -13.15 -12.26
CA SER A 120 -4.75 -13.11 -13.72
C SER A 120 -6.04 -12.70 -14.44
N ASN A 121 -7.18 -13.23 -14.01
CA ASN A 121 -8.49 -12.91 -14.57
C ASN A 121 -8.89 -11.46 -14.26
N LEU A 122 -8.74 -11.01 -13.01
CA LEU A 122 -8.98 -9.62 -12.61
C LEU A 122 -8.15 -8.64 -13.45
N ARG A 123 -6.88 -8.95 -13.70
CA ARG A 123 -6.03 -8.14 -14.58
C ARG A 123 -6.56 -8.08 -16.02
N ARG A 124 -7.07 -9.20 -16.57
CA ARG A 124 -7.69 -9.24 -17.90
C ARG A 124 -8.97 -8.39 -17.98
N PHE A 125 -9.68 -8.26 -16.86
CA PHE A 125 -10.86 -7.38 -16.73
C PHE A 125 -10.48 -5.89 -16.53
N GLY A 126 -9.18 -5.56 -16.52
CA GLY A 126 -8.71 -4.21 -16.25
C GLY A 126 -8.78 -3.81 -14.77
N VAL A 127 -8.99 -4.75 -13.85
CA VAL A 127 -8.95 -4.50 -12.41
C VAL A 127 -7.49 -4.39 -11.94
N ASP A 128 -7.19 -3.34 -11.18
CA ASP A 128 -5.86 -3.15 -10.61
C ASP A 128 -5.67 -4.11 -9.41
N ASN A 129 -4.89 -5.18 -9.61
CA ASN A 129 -4.60 -6.16 -8.57
C ASN A 129 -3.98 -5.56 -7.31
N SER A 130 -3.25 -4.44 -7.42
CA SER A 130 -2.66 -3.76 -6.27
C SER A 130 -3.69 -3.14 -5.33
N ARG A 131 -4.93 -2.94 -5.80
CA ARG A 131 -6.05 -2.41 -5.01
C ARG A 131 -6.89 -3.50 -4.35
N VAL A 132 -6.74 -4.75 -4.79
CA VAL A 132 -7.36 -5.92 -4.17
C VAL A 132 -6.41 -6.43 -3.10
N LEU A 133 -6.79 -6.22 -1.84
CA LEU A 133 -5.95 -6.47 -0.68
C LEU A 133 -5.92 -7.95 -0.29
N ASP A 134 -7.03 -8.64 -0.46
CA ASP A 134 -7.20 -10.04 -0.13
C ASP A 134 -8.27 -10.69 -1.01
N ILE A 135 -8.15 -11.99 -1.22
CA ILE A 135 -9.11 -12.82 -1.95
C ILE A 135 -9.47 -14.00 -1.06
N GLN A 136 -10.71 -14.03 -0.60
CA GLN A 136 -11.24 -15.09 0.26
C GLN A 136 -12.36 -15.88 -0.41
N TYR A 137 -12.56 -17.11 0.08
CA TYR A 137 -13.63 -18.01 -0.34
C TYR A 137 -14.56 -18.29 0.85
N PRO A 138 -15.56 -17.43 1.11
CA PRO A 138 -16.46 -17.63 2.23
C PRO A 138 -17.43 -18.80 2.02
N SER A 139 -17.80 -19.09 0.77
CA SER A 139 -18.66 -20.19 0.35
C SER A 139 -18.13 -20.83 -0.93
N ARG A 140 -18.70 -21.97 -1.35
CA ARG A 140 -18.26 -22.75 -2.53
C ARG A 140 -18.36 -21.96 -3.84
N GLN A 141 -19.37 -21.09 -3.94
CA GLN A 141 -19.72 -20.35 -5.16
C GLN A 141 -19.56 -18.84 -5.00
N THR A 142 -18.80 -18.40 -3.99
CA THR A 142 -18.62 -16.99 -3.68
C THR A 142 -17.15 -16.68 -3.50
N ILE A 143 -16.68 -15.63 -4.17
CA ILE A 143 -15.37 -15.02 -3.97
C ILE A 143 -15.59 -13.70 -3.24
N GLY A 144 -14.88 -13.47 -2.14
CA GLY A 144 -14.80 -12.17 -1.47
C GLY A 144 -13.51 -11.45 -1.84
N LEU A 145 -13.63 -10.24 -2.40
CA LEU A 145 -12.52 -9.36 -2.73
C LEU A 145 -12.44 -8.23 -1.72
N LEU A 146 -11.35 -8.14 -0.95
CA LEU A 146 -11.16 -7.03 -0.02
C LEU A 146 -10.60 -5.83 -0.77
N VAL A 147 -11.28 -4.69 -0.69
CA VAL A 147 -10.84 -3.44 -1.33
C VAL A 147 -11.04 -2.26 -0.40
N HIS A 148 -10.33 -1.16 -0.69
CA HIS A 148 -10.62 0.13 -0.06
C HIS A 148 -11.94 0.69 -0.58
N ASN A 149 -12.70 1.39 0.27
CA ASN A 149 -14.02 1.93 -0.07
C ASN A 149 -14.00 2.81 -1.32
N ASP A 150 -13.00 3.70 -1.46
CA ASP A 150 -12.83 4.55 -2.65
C ASP A 150 -12.66 3.78 -3.97
N TYR A 151 -12.31 2.50 -3.92
CA TYR A 151 -12.18 1.66 -5.11
C TYR A 151 -13.42 0.79 -5.38
N VAL A 152 -14.40 0.77 -4.47
CA VAL A 152 -15.60 -0.08 -4.59
C VAL A 152 -16.41 0.28 -5.82
N SER A 153 -16.65 1.57 -6.09
CA SER A 153 -17.38 2.04 -7.27
C SER A 153 -16.68 1.61 -8.56
N THR A 154 -15.39 1.94 -8.68
CA THR A 154 -14.57 1.58 -9.84
C THR A 154 -14.51 0.06 -10.07
N LEU A 155 -14.36 -0.74 -9.01
CA LEU A 155 -14.34 -2.20 -9.13
C LEU A 155 -15.70 -2.72 -9.59
N THR A 156 -16.79 -2.20 -9.01
CA THR A 156 -18.14 -2.62 -9.36
C THR A 156 -18.48 -2.27 -10.81
N GLU A 157 -18.09 -1.09 -11.30
CA GLU A 157 -18.26 -0.70 -12.70
C GLU A 157 -17.48 -1.60 -13.66
N LYS A 158 -16.22 -1.93 -13.33
CA LYS A 158 -15.40 -2.85 -14.13
C LYS A 158 -15.93 -4.28 -14.15
N LEU A 159 -16.56 -4.74 -13.07
CA LEU A 159 -17.21 -6.05 -13.04
C LEU A 159 -18.52 -6.02 -13.83
N LYS A 160 -19.31 -4.95 -13.71
CA LYS A 160 -20.56 -4.79 -14.47
C LYS A 160 -20.33 -4.70 -15.97
N SER A 161 -19.26 -4.05 -16.43
CA SER A 161 -18.94 -3.93 -17.86
C SER A 161 -18.68 -5.28 -18.55
N ILE A 162 -18.36 -6.32 -17.77
CA ILE A 162 -18.18 -7.71 -18.25
C ILE A 162 -19.33 -8.63 -17.82
N ASN A 163 -20.48 -8.06 -17.44
CA ASN A 163 -21.68 -8.77 -16.98
C ASN A 163 -21.50 -9.61 -15.71
N ILE A 164 -20.55 -9.23 -14.85
CA ILE A 164 -20.38 -9.84 -13.53
C ILE A 164 -21.06 -8.95 -12.49
N ASN A 165 -22.17 -9.44 -11.95
CA ASN A 165 -22.90 -8.76 -10.89
C ASN A 165 -22.33 -9.14 -9.51
N THR A 166 -22.20 -8.14 -8.64
CA THR A 166 -21.89 -8.36 -7.23
C THR A 166 -23.11 -8.94 -6.52
N ILE A 167 -22.87 -9.77 -5.49
CA ILE A 167 -23.94 -10.43 -4.71
C ILE A 167 -23.96 -9.89 -3.29
N ASN A 168 -25.17 -9.71 -2.74
CA ASN A 168 -25.34 -9.40 -1.33
C ASN A 168 -25.19 -10.69 -0.52
N PHE A 169 -24.01 -10.90 0.05
CA PHE A 169 -23.65 -12.10 0.77
C PHE A 169 -23.23 -11.75 2.19
N ASP A 170 -23.89 -12.33 3.18
CA ASP A 170 -23.52 -12.18 4.59
C ASP A 170 -22.68 -13.38 5.05
N PRO A 171 -21.37 -13.22 5.32
CA PRO A 171 -20.52 -14.31 5.78
C PRO A 171 -20.92 -14.92 7.13
N LEU A 172 -21.76 -14.24 7.91
CA LEU A 172 -22.24 -14.68 9.22
C LEU A 172 -23.59 -15.42 9.16
N ASP A 173 -24.24 -15.45 8.00
CA ASP A 173 -25.52 -16.13 7.83
C ASP A 173 -25.33 -17.66 7.95
N PRO A 174 -26.03 -18.35 8.87
CA PRO A 174 -25.96 -19.81 9.02
C PRO A 174 -26.30 -20.57 7.73
N LYS A 175 -27.06 -19.99 6.80
CA LYS A 175 -27.38 -20.59 5.49
C LYS A 175 -26.17 -20.84 4.60
N ASN A 176 -25.06 -20.14 4.86
CA ASN A 176 -23.85 -20.29 4.06
C ASN A 176 -23.01 -21.51 4.45
N ILE A 177 -23.32 -22.16 5.57
CA ILE A 177 -22.69 -23.41 6.01
C ILE A 177 -23.35 -24.60 5.30
N ASN A 178 -22.84 -24.92 4.11
CA ASN A 178 -23.35 -25.99 3.24
C ASN A 178 -22.54 -27.29 3.33
N ASP A 179 -22.07 -27.68 4.51
CA ASP A 179 -21.42 -28.97 4.71
C ASP A 179 -22.49 -30.07 4.88
N PRO A 180 -22.49 -31.13 4.04
CA PRO A 180 -23.39 -32.27 4.22
C PRO A 180 -23.37 -32.87 5.62
N LYS A 181 -22.23 -32.81 6.33
CA LYS A 181 -22.09 -33.32 7.70
C LYS A 181 -22.80 -32.45 8.75
N LEU A 182 -23.10 -31.20 8.42
CA LEU A 182 -23.71 -30.23 9.32
C LEU A 182 -25.18 -29.97 8.96
N LYS A 183 -25.80 -30.79 8.11
CA LYS A 183 -27.20 -30.60 7.69
C LYS A 183 -28.15 -30.53 8.87
N ASP A 184 -28.01 -31.47 9.81
CA ASP A 184 -28.92 -31.65 10.95
C ASP A 184 -28.54 -30.80 12.17
N VAL A 185 -27.46 -30.02 12.07
CA VAL A 185 -27.00 -29.17 13.16
C VAL A 185 -27.94 -27.96 13.35
N PRO A 186 -28.26 -27.58 14.60
CA PRO A 186 -29.08 -26.41 14.90
C PRO A 186 -28.53 -25.11 14.29
N THR A 187 -29.43 -24.19 13.96
CA THR A 187 -29.11 -22.90 13.34
C THR A 187 -28.14 -22.06 14.19
N GLU A 188 -28.27 -22.10 15.53
CA GLU A 188 -27.39 -21.37 16.45
C GLU A 188 -25.94 -21.86 16.36
N GLN A 189 -25.74 -23.19 16.36
CA GLN A 189 -24.41 -23.79 16.22
C GLN A 189 -23.81 -23.47 14.84
N LYS A 190 -24.63 -23.47 13.77
CA LYS A 190 -24.19 -23.02 12.43
C LYS A 190 -23.77 -21.55 12.42
N GLN A 191 -24.50 -20.69 13.11
CA GLN A 191 -24.18 -19.27 13.20
C GLN A 191 -22.88 -19.04 13.98
N GLN A 192 -22.66 -19.77 15.08
CA GLN A 192 -21.40 -19.71 15.83
C GLN A 192 -20.22 -20.20 14.98
N LEU A 193 -20.41 -21.28 14.22
CA LEU A 193 -19.40 -21.77 13.27
C LEU A 193 -19.12 -20.75 12.16
N ALA A 194 -20.14 -20.11 11.61
CA ALA A 194 -19.99 -19.08 10.58
C ALA A 194 -19.16 -17.89 11.10
N LYS A 195 -19.44 -17.43 12.33
CA LYS A 195 -18.64 -16.40 13.02
C LYS A 195 -17.19 -16.84 13.19
N GLU A 196 -16.95 -18.06 13.70
CA GLU A 196 -15.60 -18.58 13.90
C GLU A 196 -14.81 -18.66 12.58
N LEU A 197 -15.44 -19.18 11.52
CA LEU A 197 -14.82 -19.25 10.19
C LEU A 197 -14.52 -17.87 9.62
N HIS A 198 -15.43 -16.91 9.79
CA HIS A 198 -15.22 -15.53 9.36
C HIS A 198 -14.03 -14.89 10.09
N TYR A 199 -13.92 -15.06 11.41
CA TYR A 199 -12.79 -14.55 12.19
C TYR A 199 -11.47 -15.18 11.79
N LYS A 200 -11.44 -16.50 11.60
CA LYS A 200 -10.25 -17.22 11.11
C LYS A 200 -9.81 -16.70 9.73
N ARG A 201 -10.75 -16.45 8.83
CA ARG A 201 -10.45 -15.86 7.51
C ARG A 201 -9.90 -14.45 7.66
N ALA A 202 -10.55 -13.58 8.43
CA ALA A 202 -10.09 -12.21 8.66
C ALA A 202 -8.66 -12.14 9.24
N GLN A 203 -8.35 -12.98 10.23
CA GLN A 203 -7.00 -13.11 10.79
C GLN A 203 -5.99 -13.56 9.73
N ARG A 204 -6.36 -14.57 8.92
CA ARG A 204 -5.52 -15.06 7.82
C ARG A 204 -5.27 -13.97 6.79
N SER A 205 -6.28 -13.20 6.40
CA SER A 205 -6.15 -12.09 5.46
C SER A 205 -5.09 -11.08 5.93
N ILE A 206 -5.12 -10.70 7.22
CA ILE A 206 -4.12 -9.79 7.80
C ILE A 206 -2.69 -10.35 7.69
N GLN A 207 -2.50 -11.67 7.79
CA GLN A 207 -1.17 -12.28 7.67
C GLN A 207 -0.58 -12.12 6.26
N PHE A 208 -1.41 -12.19 5.22
CA PHE A 208 -0.98 -12.11 3.82
C PHE A 208 -0.93 -10.68 3.27
N ILE A 209 -1.71 -9.76 3.84
CA ILE A 209 -1.67 -8.35 3.45
C ILE A 209 -0.29 -7.76 3.81
N ARG A 210 0.30 -7.04 2.86
CA ARG A 210 1.63 -6.43 3.02
C ARG A 210 1.55 -5.16 3.87
N ALA A 211 2.63 -4.85 4.59
CA ALA A 211 2.80 -3.52 5.19
C ALA A 211 2.98 -2.47 4.07
N PRO A 212 2.51 -1.21 4.24
CA PRO A 212 1.94 -0.61 5.45
C PRO A 212 0.42 -0.79 5.60
N ILE A 213 -0.30 -1.15 4.53
CA ILE A 213 -1.77 -1.18 4.52
C ILE A 213 -2.35 -2.23 5.49
N LYS A 214 -1.58 -3.29 5.78
CA LYS A 214 -1.87 -4.28 6.83
C LYS A 214 -2.36 -3.66 8.14
N PHE A 215 -1.70 -2.59 8.62
CA PHE A 215 -2.03 -1.99 9.90
C PHE A 215 -3.37 -1.24 9.86
N ALA A 216 -3.68 -0.59 8.74
CA ALA A 216 -4.96 0.08 8.54
C ALA A 216 -6.10 -0.94 8.47
N VAL A 217 -5.91 -2.02 7.72
CA VAL A 217 -6.89 -3.12 7.61
C VAL A 217 -7.12 -3.78 8.98
N ALA A 218 -6.06 -4.04 9.75
CA ALA A 218 -6.19 -4.61 11.08
C ALA A 218 -7.00 -3.72 12.03
N ARG A 219 -6.78 -2.39 12.01
CA ARG A 219 -7.58 -1.43 12.78
C ARG A 219 -9.05 -1.48 12.37
N ALA A 220 -9.33 -1.49 11.07
CA ALA A 220 -10.70 -1.60 10.56
C ALA A 220 -11.37 -2.91 10.99
N PHE A 221 -10.66 -4.04 10.87
CA PHE A 221 -11.19 -5.35 11.28
C PHE A 221 -11.48 -5.41 12.78
N HIS A 222 -10.70 -4.73 13.61
CA HIS A 222 -10.99 -4.59 15.02
C HIS A 222 -12.26 -3.76 15.26
N THR A 223 -12.41 -2.63 14.56
CA THR A 223 -13.64 -1.81 14.63
C THR A 223 -14.88 -2.59 14.19
N TYR A 224 -14.75 -3.49 13.21
CA TYR A 224 -15.82 -4.37 12.76
C TYR A 224 -16.07 -5.56 13.71
N GLY A 225 -15.25 -5.74 14.74
CA GLY A 225 -15.33 -6.89 15.65
C GLY A 225 -14.86 -8.23 15.06
N TRP A 226 -14.10 -8.21 13.96
CA TRP A 226 -13.61 -9.42 13.30
C TRP A 226 -12.33 -9.98 13.92
N ILE A 227 -11.59 -9.14 14.66
CA ILE A 227 -10.40 -9.55 15.42
C ILE A 227 -10.47 -8.97 16.83
N THR A 228 -9.82 -9.66 17.77
CA THR A 228 -9.69 -9.21 19.16
C THR A 228 -8.66 -8.09 19.31
N LEU A 229 -8.75 -7.33 20.39
CA LEU A 229 -7.79 -6.27 20.73
C LEU A 229 -6.35 -6.80 20.82
N ASP A 230 -6.17 -7.99 21.39
CA ASP A 230 -4.84 -8.60 21.49
C ASP A 230 -4.30 -8.99 20.11
N GLY A 231 -5.16 -9.53 19.23
CA GLY A 231 -4.80 -9.78 17.84
C GLY A 231 -4.36 -8.51 17.11
N LEU A 232 -5.03 -7.39 17.34
CA LEU A 232 -4.62 -6.08 16.81
C LEU A 232 -3.25 -5.65 17.36
N LYS A 233 -3.03 -5.75 18.67
CA LYS A 233 -1.75 -5.39 19.31
C LYS A 233 -0.59 -6.21 18.74
N THR A 234 -0.76 -7.52 18.56
CA THR A 234 0.26 -8.39 17.94
C THR A 234 0.62 -7.92 16.53
N VAL A 235 -0.39 -7.58 15.72
CA VAL A 235 -0.16 -7.10 14.36
C VAL A 235 0.58 -5.76 14.37
N LEU A 236 0.19 -4.83 15.23
CA LEU A 236 0.84 -3.51 15.34
C LEU A 236 2.27 -3.60 15.89
N ALA A 237 2.57 -4.55 16.78
CA ALA A 237 3.92 -4.78 17.29
C ALA A 237 4.91 -5.25 16.21
N THR A 238 4.41 -5.74 15.06
CA THR A 238 5.25 -6.15 13.93
C THR A 238 5.73 -4.95 13.09
N LYS A 239 5.30 -3.72 13.42
CA LYS A 239 5.73 -2.49 12.76
C LYS A 239 7.20 -2.19 13.12
N LYS A 240 8.13 -2.84 12.41
CA LYS A 240 9.55 -2.47 12.37
C LYS A 240 9.79 -1.40 11.31
#